data_AF-A0A0F9XEM8-F1
#
_entry.id   AF-A0A0F9XEM8-F1
#
_cell.length_a   1.000
_cell.length_b   1.000
_cell.length_c   1.000
_cell.angle_alpha   90.00
_cell.angle_beta   90.00
_cell.angle_gamma   90.00
#
_symmetry.space_group_name_H-M   'P 1'
#
loop_
_entity.id
_entity.type
_entity.pdbx_description
1 polymer ?
#
loop_
_entity_poly.entity_id
_entity_poly.type
_entity_poly.pdbx_seq_one_letter_code
_entity_poly.pdbx_strand_id
1 'polypeptide(L)'
;MSIKPKTGGGGRPGAPVGRKPKTPVANAAMTDKRKAIFLSELSKHGIVSAAARAASPHAQGTCAPSFYILRRNDPEFAAAWDDAIEQATGSVELELHRRAVEGYEEPVYQKGELVGTVTKYSDRLLEIRAKALMPNKYIERRAVELSANLNVTQELYGGHALTLKPEDVLLLDEDKRQLLLSLLTDIAVARGDLRDVEPEPVGLLGVDDDR
;
A
#
# COMPACT_ATOMS: atom_id res chain seq x y z
N MET A 1 -58.55 10.73 -40.04
CA MET A 1 -57.60 10.00 -39.17
C MET A 1 -56.28 9.86 -39.91
N SER A 2 -55.23 10.55 -39.47
CA SER A 2 -53.87 10.26 -39.91
C SER A 2 -52.88 10.68 -38.83
N ILE A 3 -51.94 9.79 -38.61
CA ILE A 3 -51.12 9.63 -37.43
C ILE A 3 -49.94 10.59 -37.49
N LYS A 4 -49.64 11.26 -36.38
CA LYS A 4 -48.46 12.12 -36.20
C LYS A 4 -47.16 11.32 -36.31
N PRO A 5 -46.05 11.98 -36.65
CA PRO A 5 -44.78 11.71 -35.98
C PRO A 5 -44.41 12.87 -35.03
N LYS A 6 -44.18 12.52 -33.77
CA LYS A 6 -43.51 13.36 -32.76
C LYS A 6 -42.03 13.45 -33.13
N THR A 7 -41.52 14.65 -33.41
CA THR A 7 -40.09 14.96 -33.34
C THR A 7 -39.75 15.35 -31.91
N GLY A 8 -39.09 14.45 -31.19
CA GLY A 8 -38.54 14.71 -29.86
C GLY A 8 -37.03 14.88 -29.91
N GLY A 9 -36.51 15.75 -29.04
CA GLY A 9 -35.18 15.63 -28.43
C GLY A 9 -34.03 16.35 -29.14
N GLY A 10 -33.61 17.50 -28.59
CA GLY A 10 -32.40 18.18 -29.04
C GLY A 10 -31.95 19.37 -28.18
N GLY A 11 -32.19 19.36 -26.87
CA GLY A 11 -31.60 20.35 -25.95
C GLY A 11 -30.21 19.86 -25.52
N ARG A 12 -29.14 20.42 -26.10
CA ARG A 12 -27.75 20.11 -25.76
C ARG A 12 -27.47 20.40 -24.27
N PRO A 13 -26.73 19.55 -23.55
CA PRO A 13 -26.26 19.86 -22.20
C PRO A 13 -25.28 21.04 -22.24
N GLY A 14 -25.43 21.93 -21.25
CA GLY A 14 -24.66 23.17 -21.13
C GLY A 14 -23.16 22.94 -21.14
N ALA A 15 -22.45 23.84 -21.83
CA ALA A 15 -20.99 23.89 -21.82
C ALA A 15 -20.45 24.01 -20.38
N PRO A 16 -19.30 23.40 -20.07
CA PRO A 16 -18.70 23.54 -18.75
C PRO A 16 -18.33 25.01 -18.52
N VAL A 17 -18.93 25.61 -17.50
CA VAL A 17 -18.58 26.95 -17.03
C VAL A 17 -17.10 26.93 -16.65
N GLY A 18 -16.27 27.57 -17.48
CA GLY A 18 -14.83 27.70 -17.25
C GLY A 18 -14.57 28.38 -15.91
N ARG A 19 -14.11 27.62 -14.92
CA ARG A 19 -13.61 28.17 -13.67
C ARG A 19 -12.33 28.93 -14.01
N LYS A 20 -12.36 30.27 -13.89
CA LYS A 20 -11.14 31.09 -14.06
C LYS A 20 -10.02 30.51 -13.19
N PRO A 21 -8.80 30.30 -13.73
CA PRO A 21 -7.68 29.85 -12.92
C PRO A 21 -7.45 30.87 -11.81
N LYS A 22 -7.41 30.43 -10.56
CA LYS A 22 -7.00 31.29 -9.44
C LYS A 22 -5.58 31.78 -9.74
N THR A 23 -5.36 33.08 -9.56
CA THR A 23 -4.04 33.73 -9.56
C THR A 23 -3.05 32.85 -8.79
N PRO A 24 -1.82 32.62 -9.29
CA PRO A 24 -0.83 31.85 -8.54
C PRO A 24 -0.53 32.65 -7.27
N VAL A 25 -1.09 32.20 -6.16
CA VAL A 25 -0.58 32.61 -4.84
C VAL A 25 0.89 32.23 -4.87
N ALA A 26 1.77 33.20 -4.63
CA ALA A 26 3.19 32.95 -4.48
C ALA A 26 3.34 31.72 -3.57
N ASN A 27 3.93 30.64 -4.08
CA ASN A 27 4.16 29.43 -3.31
C ASN A 27 5.05 29.84 -2.13
N ALA A 28 4.43 30.18 -1.00
CA ALA A 28 5.15 30.42 0.23
C ALA A 28 5.88 29.11 0.52
N ALA A 29 7.19 29.11 0.32
CA ALA A 29 8.04 27.98 0.62
C ALA A 29 7.65 27.46 2.01
N MET A 30 7.50 26.14 2.14
CA MET A 30 7.10 25.52 3.40
C MET A 30 8.10 25.97 4.47
N THR A 31 7.62 26.70 5.48
CA THR A 31 8.50 27.22 6.53
C THR A 31 9.02 26.07 7.39
N ASP A 32 10.27 26.19 7.86
CA ASP A 32 10.90 25.14 8.68
C ASP A 32 10.10 24.85 9.96
N LYS A 33 9.45 25.88 10.52
CA LYS A 33 8.50 25.72 11.64
C LYS A 33 7.36 24.76 11.31
N ARG A 34 6.79 24.84 10.10
CA ARG A 34 5.71 23.95 9.66
C ARG A 34 6.23 22.53 9.41
N LYS A 35 7.42 22.40 8.83
CA LYS A 35 8.10 21.09 8.68
C LYS A 35 8.30 20.42 10.05
N ALA A 36 8.82 21.16 11.03
CA ALA A 36 9.08 20.65 12.37
C ALA A 36 7.79 20.22 13.10
N ILE A 37 6.72 21.03 13.06
CA ILE A 37 5.42 20.65 13.65
C ILE A 37 4.86 19.40 12.97
N PHE A 38 4.97 19.32 11.64
CA PHE A 38 4.52 18.16 10.89
C PHE A 38 5.25 16.89 11.33
N LEU A 39 6.59 16.91 11.38
CA LEU A 39 7.40 15.76 11.75
C LEU A 39 7.16 15.34 13.21
N SER A 40 7.06 16.31 14.12
CA SER A 40 6.76 16.04 15.54
C SER A 40 5.40 15.36 15.70
N GLU A 41 4.37 15.83 15.00
CA GLU A 41 3.04 15.22 15.10
C GLU A 41 2.99 13.85 14.40
N LEU A 42 3.68 13.71 13.27
CA LEU A 42 3.82 12.44 12.58
C LEU A 42 4.49 11.38 13.46
N SER A 43 5.52 11.75 14.22
CA SER A 43 6.24 10.82 15.11
C SER A 43 5.39 10.19 16.22
N LYS A 44 4.29 10.85 16.61
CA LYS A 44 3.43 10.38 17.70
C LYS A 44 2.48 9.28 17.28
N HIS A 45 1.95 9.34 16.06
CA HIS A 45 0.84 8.48 15.64
C HIS A 45 0.91 8.03 14.17
N GLY A 46 1.81 8.56 13.34
CA GLY A 46 2.02 8.12 11.95
C GLY A 46 0.90 8.53 10.97
N ILE A 47 0.01 9.42 11.37
CA ILE A 47 -1.17 9.81 10.57
C ILE A 47 -0.89 11.11 9.84
N VAL A 48 -0.59 11.01 8.55
CA VAL A 48 -0.19 12.14 7.71
C VAL A 48 -1.25 13.25 7.66
N SER A 49 -2.54 12.89 7.59
CA SER A 49 -3.62 13.87 7.53
C SER A 49 -3.73 14.71 8.81
N ALA A 50 -3.59 14.07 9.97
CA ALA A 50 -3.60 14.74 11.27
C ALA A 50 -2.35 15.61 11.45
N ALA A 51 -1.17 15.10 11.10
CA ALA A 51 0.08 15.86 11.16
C ALA A 51 0.04 17.10 10.23
N ALA A 52 -0.46 16.95 9.01
CA ALA A 52 -0.62 18.05 8.06
C ALA A 52 -1.60 19.12 8.57
N ARG A 53 -2.68 18.69 9.25
CA ARG A 53 -3.68 19.57 9.84
C ARG A 53 -3.12 20.36 11.01
N ALA A 54 -2.33 19.72 11.88
CA ALA A 54 -1.63 20.36 12.98
C ALA A 54 -0.59 21.38 12.49
N ALA A 55 0.17 21.04 11.45
CA ALA A 55 1.16 21.93 10.85
C ALA A 55 0.57 23.07 10.01
N SER A 56 -0.72 22.99 9.64
CA SER A 56 -1.41 24.00 8.85
C SER A 56 -2.79 24.36 9.42
N PRO A 57 -2.88 24.96 10.62
CA PRO A 57 -4.16 25.19 11.29
C PRO A 57 -5.10 26.12 10.52
N HIS A 58 -4.52 27.10 9.82
CA HIS A 58 -5.25 28.12 9.04
C HIS A 58 -5.60 27.65 7.62
N ALA A 59 -5.16 26.47 7.19
CA ALA A 59 -5.47 25.98 5.85
C ALA A 59 -6.96 25.62 5.74
N GLN A 60 -7.62 26.16 4.73
CA GLN A 60 -8.97 25.75 4.37
C GLN A 60 -8.89 24.53 3.43
N GLY A 61 -9.09 23.33 3.97
CA GLY A 61 -9.14 22.08 3.21
C GLY A 61 -7.96 21.13 3.44
N THR A 62 -7.73 20.23 2.47
CA THR A 62 -6.71 19.19 2.57
C THR A 62 -5.30 19.77 2.47
N CYS A 63 -4.49 19.54 3.50
CA CYS A 63 -3.13 20.07 3.64
C CYS A 63 -2.03 19.05 3.31
N ALA A 64 -2.34 17.75 3.33
CA ALA A 64 -1.37 16.67 3.11
C ALA A 64 -0.62 16.71 1.76
N PRO A 65 -1.23 17.04 0.61
CA PRO A 65 -0.54 17.03 -0.69
C PRO A 65 0.74 17.86 -0.73
N SER A 66 0.75 19.01 -0.06
CA SER A 66 1.92 19.90 0.00
C SER A 66 3.13 19.26 0.69
N PHE A 67 2.90 18.43 1.71
CA PHE A 67 3.94 17.71 2.44
C PHE A 67 4.48 16.51 1.64
N TYR A 68 3.65 15.85 0.83
CA TYR A 68 4.13 14.82 -0.10
C TYR A 68 5.00 15.41 -1.22
N ILE A 69 4.63 16.57 -1.77
CA ILE A 69 5.47 17.28 -2.75
C ILE A 69 6.81 17.66 -2.12
N LEU A 70 6.79 18.17 -0.87
CA LEU A 70 8.01 18.48 -0.15
C LEU A 70 8.90 17.25 0.04
N ARG A 71 8.32 16.11 0.50
CA ARG A 71 9.05 14.84 0.64
C ARG A 71 9.72 14.40 -0.66
N ARG A 72 9.08 14.61 -1.81
CA ARG A 72 9.68 14.27 -3.11
C ARG A 72 10.86 15.17 -3.50
N ASN A 73 10.85 16.42 -3.07
CA ASN A 73 11.80 17.45 -3.51
C ASN A 73 12.93 17.71 -2.52
N ASP A 74 12.81 17.23 -1.28
CA ASP A 74 13.72 17.48 -0.16
C ASP A 74 14.10 16.13 0.49
N PRO A 75 15.26 15.55 0.13
CA PRO A 75 15.69 14.26 0.64
C PRO A 75 15.91 14.25 2.17
N GLU A 76 16.34 15.37 2.76
CA GLU A 76 16.53 15.48 4.21
C GLU A 76 15.19 15.41 4.93
N PHE A 77 14.19 16.11 4.41
CA PHE A 77 12.82 16.02 4.92
C PHE A 77 12.22 14.63 4.71
N ALA A 78 12.58 13.92 3.64
CA ALA A 78 12.14 12.54 3.42
C ALA A 78 12.72 11.57 4.45
N ALA A 79 14.02 11.67 4.75
CA ALA A 79 14.65 10.87 5.80
C ALA A 79 14.00 11.13 7.17
N ALA A 80 13.84 12.41 7.53
CA ALA A 80 13.20 12.78 8.81
C ALA A 80 11.73 12.32 8.90
N TRP A 81 11.03 12.24 7.76
CA TRP A 81 9.70 11.67 7.69
C TRP A 81 9.70 10.18 8.00
N ASP A 82 10.63 9.43 7.39
CA ASP A 82 10.73 8.00 7.57
C ASP A 82 11.11 7.65 9.02
N ASP A 83 12.03 8.41 9.64
CA ASP A 83 12.35 8.32 11.07
C ASP A 83 11.12 8.57 11.96
N ALA A 84 10.28 9.55 11.59
CA ALA A 84 9.05 9.84 12.33
C ALA A 84 8.03 8.68 12.19
N ILE A 85 7.92 8.06 11.01
CA ILE A 85 7.06 6.89 10.82
C ILE A 85 7.57 5.70 11.65
N GLU A 86 8.88 5.49 11.73
CA GLU A 86 9.49 4.44 12.54
C GLU A 86 9.17 4.64 14.03
N GLN A 87 9.33 5.85 14.55
CA GLN A 87 8.95 6.19 15.94
C GLN A 87 7.47 5.95 16.24
N ALA A 88 6.60 6.35 15.31
CA ALA A 88 5.17 6.11 15.44
C ALA A 88 4.83 4.61 15.42
N THR A 89 5.53 3.85 14.56
CA THR A 89 5.38 2.39 14.47
C THR A 89 5.77 1.73 15.78
N GLY A 90 6.92 2.09 16.36
CA GLY A 90 7.33 1.60 17.67
C GLY A 90 6.33 1.92 18.79
N SER A 91 5.73 3.11 18.76
CA SER A 91 4.67 3.49 19.71
C SER A 91 3.41 2.62 19.57
N VAL A 92 3.02 2.28 18.33
CA VAL A 92 1.90 1.37 18.05
C VAL A 92 2.24 -0.05 18.48
N GLU A 93 3.47 -0.52 18.27
CA GLU A 93 3.91 -1.84 18.73
C GLU A 93 3.89 -1.98 20.26
N LEU A 94 4.25 -0.91 20.98
CA LEU A 94 4.17 -0.88 22.43
C LEU A 94 2.72 -0.95 22.91
N GLU A 95 1.81 -0.19 22.29
CA GLU A 95 0.38 -0.24 22.65
C GLU A 95 -0.27 -1.59 22.28
N LEU A 96 0.16 -2.20 21.17
CA LEU A 96 -0.19 -3.58 20.81
C LEU A 96 0.25 -4.55 21.91
N HIS A 97 1.49 -4.45 22.38
CA HIS A 97 1.99 -5.28 23.48
C HIS A 97 1.19 -5.08 24.76
N ARG A 98 1.00 -3.81 25.17
CA ARG A 98 0.25 -3.45 26.38
C ARG A 98 -1.14 -4.06 26.36
N ARG A 99 -1.92 -3.90 25.28
CA ARG A 99 -3.29 -4.44 25.23
C ARG A 99 -3.37 -5.95 25.03
N ALA A 100 -2.40 -6.54 24.34
CA ALA A 100 -2.41 -7.97 24.03
C ALA A 100 -1.87 -8.83 25.17
N VAL A 101 -0.79 -8.38 25.82
CA VAL A 101 0.00 -9.17 26.78
C VAL A 101 -0.21 -8.69 28.21
N GLU A 102 -0.11 -7.38 28.47
CA GLU A 102 -0.32 -6.83 29.82
C GLU A 102 -1.81 -6.68 30.15
N GLY A 103 -2.63 -6.46 29.11
CA GLY A 103 -4.05 -6.19 29.21
C GLY A 103 -4.38 -4.71 29.45
N TYR A 104 -5.67 -4.41 29.54
CA TYR A 104 -6.17 -3.11 29.92
C TYR A 104 -7.34 -3.26 30.89
N GLU A 105 -7.50 -2.30 31.79
CA GLU A 105 -8.63 -2.28 32.72
C GLU A 105 -9.89 -1.81 32.00
N GLU A 106 -10.92 -2.65 32.02
CA GLU A 106 -12.26 -2.28 31.59
C GLU A 106 -13.15 -2.06 32.83
N PRO A 107 -13.81 -0.90 32.95
CA PRO A 107 -14.72 -0.65 34.05
C PRO A 107 -15.97 -1.52 33.93
N VAL A 108 -16.33 -2.19 35.03
CA VAL A 108 -17.54 -3.01 35.13
C VAL A 108 -18.62 -2.23 35.86
N TYR A 109 -19.72 -1.98 35.17
CA TYR A 109 -20.89 -1.31 35.73
C TYR A 109 -21.99 -2.32 36.03
N GLN A 110 -22.57 -2.23 37.23
CA GLN A 110 -23.76 -2.98 37.60
C GLN A 110 -24.84 -1.99 38.04
N LYS A 111 -26.02 -2.04 37.40
CA LYS A 111 -27.13 -1.12 37.67
C LYS A 111 -26.77 0.39 37.55
N GLY A 112 -25.78 0.72 36.71
CA GLY A 112 -25.33 2.10 36.51
C GLY A 112 -24.24 2.58 37.48
N GLU A 113 -23.87 1.76 38.48
CA GLU A 113 -22.77 2.06 39.40
C GLU A 113 -21.49 1.33 38.96
N LEU A 114 -20.35 1.98 39.09
CA LEU A 114 -19.04 1.36 38.87
C LEU A 114 -18.74 0.40 40.01
N VAL A 115 -18.75 -0.91 39.73
CA VAL A 115 -18.58 -1.97 40.76
C VAL A 115 -17.14 -2.49 40.81
N GLY A 116 -16.35 -2.26 39.76
CA GLY A 116 -14.92 -2.60 39.74
C GLY A 116 -14.31 -2.48 38.36
N THR A 117 -13.11 -3.04 38.20
CA THR A 117 -12.41 -3.17 36.92
C THR A 117 -12.06 -4.63 36.67
N VAL A 118 -12.06 -5.03 35.40
CA VAL A 118 -11.56 -6.33 34.96
C VAL A 118 -10.45 -6.09 33.95
N THR A 119 -9.32 -6.77 34.15
CA THR A 119 -8.24 -6.76 33.16
C THR A 119 -8.65 -7.61 31.96
N LYS A 120 -8.79 -6.96 30.80
CA LYS A 120 -9.06 -7.61 29.53
C LYS A 120 -7.81 -7.66 28.66
N TYR A 121 -7.70 -8.74 27.90
CA TYR A 121 -6.67 -8.95 26.90
C TYR A 121 -7.31 -8.97 25.52
N SER A 122 -6.52 -8.63 24.50
CA SER A 122 -6.98 -8.68 23.12
C SER A 122 -6.28 -9.79 22.34
N ASP A 123 -6.95 -10.94 22.22
CA ASP A 123 -6.43 -12.10 21.49
C ASP A 123 -6.14 -11.77 20.02
N ARG A 124 -6.96 -10.91 19.40
CA ARG A 124 -6.72 -10.45 18.02
C ARG A 124 -5.42 -9.65 17.89
N LEU A 125 -5.14 -8.76 18.84
CA LEU A 125 -3.89 -7.99 18.83
C LEU A 125 -2.69 -8.90 19.14
N LEU A 126 -2.87 -9.90 20.00
CA LEU A 126 -1.86 -10.92 20.28
C LEU A 126 -1.54 -11.74 19.02
N GLU A 127 -2.56 -12.17 18.28
CA GLU A 127 -2.41 -12.89 17.02
C GLU A 127 -1.66 -12.06 15.97
N ILE A 128 -2.06 -10.79 15.79
CA ILE A 128 -1.39 -9.87 14.86
C ILE A 128 0.08 -9.70 15.23
N ARG A 129 0.37 -9.48 16.52
CA ARG A 129 1.75 -9.36 17.02
C ARG A 129 2.55 -10.65 16.81
N ALA A 130 1.96 -11.82 17.05
CA ALA A 130 2.61 -13.11 16.83
C ALA A 130 2.92 -13.35 15.35
N LYS A 131 2.00 -12.98 14.44
CA LYS A 131 2.21 -13.03 12.98
C LYS A 131 3.33 -12.09 12.52
N ALA A 132 3.45 -10.90 13.13
CA ALA A 132 4.51 -9.94 12.82
C ALA A 132 5.90 -10.42 13.28
N LEU A 133 6.03 -10.95 14.51
CA LEU A 133 7.31 -11.37 15.08
C LEU A 133 7.77 -12.76 14.60
N MET A 134 6.84 -13.65 14.29
CA MET A 134 7.11 -15.03 13.90
C MET A 134 6.41 -15.38 12.58
N PRO A 135 6.73 -14.69 11.48
CA PRO A 135 6.02 -14.83 10.21
C PRO A 135 6.08 -16.27 9.67
N ASN A 136 7.24 -16.92 9.78
CA ASN A 136 7.43 -18.29 9.31
C ASN A 136 6.54 -19.33 10.01
N LYS A 137 6.04 -19.03 11.22
CA LYS A 137 5.24 -19.96 12.03
C LYS A 137 3.74 -19.70 11.90
N TYR A 138 3.33 -18.45 11.75
CA TYR A 138 1.91 -18.04 11.86
C TYR A 138 1.32 -17.38 10.60
N ILE A 139 2.13 -17.04 9.58
CA ILE A 139 1.58 -16.56 8.31
C ILE A 139 0.98 -17.74 7.54
N GLU A 140 -0.29 -17.60 7.19
CA GLU A 140 -0.97 -18.50 6.28
C GLU A 140 -0.36 -18.37 4.89
N ARG A 141 0.40 -19.38 4.47
CA ARG A 141 0.89 -19.47 3.09
C ARG A 141 -0.29 -19.84 2.20
N ARG A 142 -0.78 -18.88 1.43
CA ARG A 142 -1.72 -19.18 0.33
C ARG A 142 -0.92 -19.73 -0.83
N ALA A 143 -1.21 -20.97 -1.22
CA ALA A 143 -0.76 -21.49 -2.50
C ALA A 143 -1.47 -20.69 -3.60
N VAL A 144 -0.70 -19.98 -4.42
CA VAL A 144 -1.21 -19.36 -5.64
C VAL A 144 -1.08 -20.43 -6.73
N GLU A 145 -2.18 -21.12 -7.03
CA GLU A 145 -2.26 -21.98 -8.21
C GLU A 145 -2.37 -21.10 -9.46
N LEU A 146 -1.27 -20.92 -10.16
CA LEU A 146 -1.26 -20.26 -11.46
C LEU A 146 -1.61 -21.30 -12.54
N SER A 147 -2.90 -21.39 -12.91
CA SER A 147 -3.32 -22.17 -14.07
C SER A 147 -3.34 -21.29 -15.32
N ALA A 148 -2.29 -21.37 -16.12
CA ALA A 148 -2.25 -20.73 -17.44
C ALA A 148 -2.67 -21.75 -18.52
N ASN A 149 -3.87 -21.60 -19.08
CA ASN A 149 -4.25 -22.32 -20.29
C ASN A 149 -3.56 -21.69 -21.50
N LEU A 150 -2.43 -22.24 -21.92
CA LEU A 150 -1.70 -21.81 -23.10
C LEU A 150 -2.21 -22.57 -24.34
N ASN A 151 -3.13 -21.97 -25.08
CA ASN A 151 -3.52 -22.47 -26.42
C ASN A 151 -2.54 -21.92 -27.46
N VAL A 152 -1.40 -22.59 -27.64
CA VAL A 152 -0.49 -22.32 -28.76
C VAL A 152 -0.99 -23.08 -29.99
N THR A 153 -1.70 -22.39 -30.88
CA THR A 153 -1.86 -22.86 -32.26
C THR A 153 -0.64 -22.41 -33.05
N GLN A 154 0.35 -23.30 -33.17
CA GLN A 154 1.46 -23.13 -34.10
C GLN A 154 1.28 -24.12 -35.26
N GLU A 155 1.23 -23.61 -36.50
CA GLU A 155 0.83 -24.36 -37.70
C GLU A 155 1.81 -25.47 -38.14
N LEU A 156 2.90 -25.74 -37.41
CA LEU A 156 3.99 -26.60 -37.88
C LEU A 156 4.23 -27.89 -37.09
N TYR A 157 3.56 -28.10 -35.95
CA TYR A 157 3.44 -29.40 -35.31
C TYR A 157 2.00 -29.52 -34.81
N GLY A 158 1.24 -30.50 -35.32
CA GLY A 158 -0.20 -30.64 -35.09
C GLY A 158 -0.60 -30.28 -33.66
N GLY A 159 -1.52 -29.33 -33.52
CA GLY A 159 -1.79 -28.63 -32.27
C GLY A 159 -2.03 -29.59 -31.10
N HIS A 160 -1.06 -29.71 -30.22
CA HIS A 160 -1.22 -30.30 -28.91
C HIS A 160 -1.43 -29.15 -27.93
N ALA A 161 -2.63 -29.04 -27.38
CA ALA A 161 -2.87 -28.16 -26.24
C ALA A 161 -1.99 -28.65 -25.08
N LEU A 162 -0.99 -27.85 -24.71
CA LEU A 162 -0.06 -28.21 -23.65
C LEU A 162 -0.50 -27.51 -22.37
N THR A 163 -1.11 -28.26 -21.47
CA THR A 163 -1.44 -27.79 -20.12
C THR A 163 -0.19 -27.91 -19.27
N LEU A 164 0.49 -26.79 -19.03
CA LEU A 164 1.63 -26.74 -18.11
C LEU A 164 1.12 -26.77 -16.67
N LYS A 165 1.46 -27.82 -15.94
CA LYS A 165 1.26 -27.85 -14.48
C LYS A 165 2.50 -27.31 -13.76
N PRO A 166 2.35 -26.84 -12.51
CA PRO A 166 3.50 -26.39 -11.71
C PRO A 166 4.60 -27.46 -11.58
N GLU A 167 4.22 -28.74 -11.45
CA GLU A 167 5.17 -29.85 -11.43
C GLU A 167 5.99 -29.98 -12.72
N ASP A 168 5.44 -29.65 -13.88
CA ASP A 168 6.12 -29.78 -15.17
C ASP A 168 7.23 -28.72 -15.33
N VAL A 169 7.06 -27.55 -14.70
CA VAL A 169 8.06 -26.47 -14.71
C VAL A 169 9.28 -26.85 -13.88
N LEU A 170 9.10 -27.63 -12.81
CA LEU A 170 10.21 -28.10 -11.98
C LEU A 170 11.07 -29.16 -12.68
N LEU A 171 10.53 -29.83 -13.71
CA LEU A 171 11.27 -30.78 -14.54
C LEU A 171 12.20 -30.09 -15.56
N LEU A 172 12.04 -28.79 -15.78
CA LEU A 172 12.92 -28.01 -16.66
C LEU A 172 14.24 -27.68 -15.94
N ASP A 173 15.34 -27.63 -16.69
CA ASP A 173 16.63 -27.15 -16.19
C ASP A 173 16.52 -25.69 -15.69
N GLU A 174 17.36 -25.29 -14.75
CA GLU A 174 17.31 -23.95 -14.12
C GLU A 174 17.32 -22.82 -15.15
N ASP A 175 18.18 -22.91 -16.16
CA ASP A 175 18.26 -21.91 -17.23
C ASP A 175 16.94 -21.78 -18.02
N LYS A 176 16.26 -22.92 -18.25
CA LYS A 176 14.98 -22.97 -18.97
C LYS A 176 13.83 -22.46 -18.10
N ARG A 177 13.89 -22.69 -16.78
CA ARG A 177 12.93 -22.11 -15.83
C ARG A 177 13.05 -20.60 -15.79
N GLN A 178 14.27 -20.07 -15.71
CA GLN A 178 14.51 -18.63 -15.69
C GLN A 178 14.02 -17.96 -16.97
N LEU A 179 14.28 -18.57 -18.13
CA LEU A 179 13.77 -18.08 -19.42
C LEU A 179 12.23 -18.11 -19.48
N LEU A 180 11.59 -19.16 -18.97
CA LEU A 180 10.13 -19.24 -18.94
C LEU A 180 9.55 -18.12 -18.05
N LEU A 181 10.13 -17.90 -16.88
CA LEU A 181 9.70 -16.86 -15.95
C LEU A 181 9.88 -15.47 -16.56
N SER A 182 11.02 -15.19 -17.20
CA SER A 182 11.25 -13.90 -17.86
C SER A 182 10.21 -13.63 -18.95
N LEU A 183 9.91 -14.63 -19.78
CA LEU A 183 8.89 -14.50 -20.82
C LEU A 183 7.48 -14.28 -20.25
N LEU A 184 7.14 -14.95 -19.15
CA LEU A 184 5.85 -14.72 -18.48
C LEU A 184 5.76 -13.33 -17.87
N THR A 185 6.86 -12.82 -17.29
CA THR A 185 6.95 -11.45 -16.79
C THR A 185 6.78 -10.43 -17.92
N ASP A 186 7.47 -10.61 -19.04
CA ASP A 186 7.34 -9.73 -20.21
C ASP A 186 5.91 -9.70 -20.76
N ILE A 187 5.23 -10.85 -20.78
CA ILE A 187 3.82 -10.94 -21.19
C ILE A 187 2.90 -10.24 -20.19
N ALA A 188 3.12 -10.40 -18.89
CA ALA A 188 2.34 -9.73 -17.85
C ALA A 188 2.52 -8.21 -17.89
N VAL A 189 3.73 -7.73 -18.15
CA VAL A 189 4.03 -6.32 -18.40
C VAL A 189 3.33 -5.83 -19.67
N ALA A 190 3.41 -6.57 -20.77
CA ALA A 190 2.75 -6.21 -22.04
C ALA A 190 1.21 -6.16 -21.91
N ARG A 191 0.62 -6.96 -21.01
CA ARG A 191 -0.82 -6.91 -20.68
C ARG A 191 -1.19 -5.79 -19.72
N GLY A 192 -0.21 -5.16 -19.07
CA GLY A 192 -0.41 -4.14 -18.05
C GLY A 192 -0.81 -4.70 -16.68
N ASP A 193 -0.68 -6.01 -16.47
CA ASP A 193 -0.99 -6.70 -15.22
C ASP A 193 0.10 -6.49 -14.16
N LEU A 194 1.33 -6.22 -14.61
CA LEU A 194 2.46 -5.79 -13.78
C LEU A 194 2.94 -4.42 -14.25
N ARG A 195 3.20 -3.50 -13.31
CA ARG A 195 3.94 -2.26 -13.60
C ARG A 195 5.42 -2.58 -13.43
N ASP A 196 6.24 -2.11 -14.37
CA ASP A 196 7.70 -2.31 -14.39
C ASP A 196 8.30 -2.17 -12.99
N VAL A 197 8.72 -3.30 -12.42
CA VAL A 197 9.58 -3.31 -11.24
C VAL A 197 10.99 -3.46 -11.80
N GLU A 198 11.76 -2.36 -11.82
CA GLU A 198 13.18 -2.45 -12.13
C GLU A 198 13.84 -3.44 -11.16
N PRO A 199 14.63 -4.41 -11.65
CA PRO A 199 15.35 -5.32 -10.79
C PRO A 199 16.45 -4.56 -10.05
N GLU A 200 16.29 -4.40 -8.73
CA GLU A 200 17.36 -3.99 -7.81
C GLU A 200 18.58 -4.91 -8.03
N PRO A 201 19.80 -4.36 -8.20
CA PRO A 201 20.99 -5.17 -8.40
C PRO A 201 21.28 -5.98 -7.14
N VAL A 202 21.17 -7.30 -7.25
CA VAL A 202 21.57 -8.25 -6.21
C VAL A 202 23.06 -8.05 -5.92
N GLY A 203 23.35 -7.45 -4.77
CA GLY A 203 24.71 -7.29 -4.29
C GLY A 203 25.42 -8.64 -4.22
N LEU A 204 26.58 -8.73 -4.86
CA LEU A 204 27.53 -9.82 -4.71
C LEU A 204 27.87 -9.99 -3.21
N LEU A 205 27.31 -11.03 -2.58
CA LEU A 205 27.96 -11.66 -1.44
C LEU A 205 29.18 -12.39 -1.97
N GLY A 206 30.33 -11.73 -1.94
CA GLY A 206 31.63 -12.36 -2.09
C GLY A 206 31.77 -13.42 -0.99
N VAL A 207 31.73 -14.67 -1.38
CA VAL A 207 32.16 -15.79 -0.56
C VAL A 207 33.68 -15.73 -0.52
N ASP A 208 34.23 -15.44 0.65
CA ASP A 208 35.64 -15.70 0.95
C ASP A 208 35.86 -17.21 0.79
N ASP A 209 36.59 -17.61 -0.25
CA ASP A 209 37.03 -18.99 -0.47
C ASP A 209 38.43 -19.14 0.13
N ASP A 210 38.49 -19.99 1.15
CA ASP A 210 39.65 -20.28 2.00
C ASP A 210 40.50 -21.37 1.32
N ARG A 211 41.57 -20.99 0.62
CA ARG A 211 42.75 -21.84 0.27
C ARG A 211 44.03 -21.05 0.05
#